data_AF-H3AWU2-F1
#
_entry.id   AF-H3AWU2-F1
#
_cell.length_a   1.000
_cell.length_b   1.000
_cell.length_c   1.000
_cell.angle_alpha   90.00
_cell.angle_beta   90.00
_cell.angle_gamma   90.00
#
_symmetry.space_group_name_H-M   'P 1'
#
loop_
_entity.id
_entity.type
_entity.pdbx_description
1 polymer ?
#
loop_
_entity_poly.entity_id
_entity_poly.type
_entity_poly.pdbx_seq_one_letter_code
_entity_poly.pdbx_strand_id
1 'polypeptide(L)'
;GSELGNWALGHWNEEGYDLFENFPELNTILWGAEERGWVPQKVPNHFIPIPENYLSENASVAVETRAIISWMEKIPFVLGANIHGGEQLVTYPYDMAKPQNSKVHQHEEAEYGEEATDYKETPDDAVFRWLAIAYASTHLTMTETYRGACHTDDSTNGMGIINGGKWKSTIGTMNDFSYLHTNCFEISIYVGCDKFPHESELAQEWENNREALLVFMEQIHRGIKGTVKDKDGKPIANATIAVEGVNHDVRTASDGDYWRLLNPGEYQVTAKAEGYSATKRRCIVGYEIGATKCDFVLAKSNWERIQQIMALNGNRPIRLVMPGSRLSPRDRLRLRIRMRMRARMRFRHRLRNQRLFNTTTAAPTTTTTTWATPTTTSVLLPETTQTVTDESMVTWEMETWQMETSTRSPFTTVETYTINFDDDSY
;
A
#
# COMPACT_ATOMS: atom_id res chain seq x y z
N GLY A 1 11.93 38.47 1.38
CA GLY A 1 11.64 37.50 2.45
C GLY A 1 10.26 37.74 3.00
N SER A 2 9.90 36.93 4.00
CA SER A 2 8.67 37.01 4.81
C SER A 2 8.34 38.42 5.36
N GLU A 3 9.33 39.31 5.41
CA GLU A 3 9.24 40.74 5.79
C GLU A 3 8.18 41.55 5.02
N LEU A 4 7.72 41.09 3.85
CA LEU A 4 6.83 41.83 2.95
C LEU A 4 5.41 41.23 2.82
N GLY A 5 5.10 40.14 3.54
CA GLY A 5 3.81 39.42 3.41
C GLY A 5 3.25 38.90 4.74
N ASN A 6 1.96 38.58 4.75
CA ASN A 6 1.36 37.87 5.88
C ASN A 6 1.86 36.40 5.88
N TRP A 7 2.15 35.83 7.05
CA TRP A 7 2.70 34.47 7.25
C TRP A 7 1.86 33.32 6.67
N ALA A 8 0.61 33.62 6.30
CA ALA A 8 -0.34 32.68 5.71
C ALA A 8 -0.64 32.97 4.22
N LEU A 9 -0.06 34.02 3.64
CA LEU A 9 -0.25 34.35 2.23
C LEU A 9 0.36 33.24 1.35
N GLY A 10 -0.43 32.65 0.47
CA GLY A 10 -0.01 31.54 -0.39
C GLY A 10 0.02 30.17 0.29
N HIS A 11 -0.48 30.06 1.52
CA HIS A 11 -0.60 28.77 2.24
C HIS A 11 -1.69 27.87 1.65
N TRP A 12 -2.86 28.45 1.37
CA TRP A 12 -3.97 27.73 0.74
C TRP A 12 -3.85 27.71 -0.78
N ASN A 13 -4.42 26.68 -1.42
CA ASN A 13 -4.53 26.63 -2.87
C ASN A 13 -5.49 27.71 -3.42
N GLU A 14 -5.66 27.77 -4.74
CA GLU A 14 -6.53 28.77 -5.39
C GLU A 14 -7.99 28.72 -4.90
N GLU A 15 -8.46 27.55 -4.51
CA GLU A 15 -9.83 27.31 -4.02
C GLU A 15 -9.97 27.51 -2.50
N GLY A 16 -8.87 27.82 -1.79
CA GLY A 16 -8.86 28.08 -0.35
C GLY A 16 -8.71 26.83 0.54
N TYR A 17 -8.26 25.70 -0.03
CA TYR A 17 -7.97 24.48 0.73
C TYR A 17 -6.55 24.48 1.29
N ASP A 18 -6.41 24.03 2.53
CA ASP A 18 -5.12 23.62 3.09
C ASP A 18 -4.84 22.20 2.61
N LEU A 19 -3.90 22.04 1.68
CA LEU A 19 -3.65 20.77 1.02
C LEU A 19 -3.15 19.69 2.00
N PHE A 20 -2.41 20.09 3.03
CA PHE A 20 -1.90 19.13 4.01
C PHE A 20 -3.02 18.51 4.84
N GLU A 21 -4.09 19.28 5.11
CA GLU A 21 -5.24 18.88 5.92
C GLU A 21 -6.46 18.43 5.09
N ASN A 22 -6.32 18.37 3.76
CA ASN A 22 -7.45 18.07 2.87
C ASN A 22 -7.64 16.57 2.59
N PHE A 23 -6.81 15.67 3.12
CA PHE A 23 -6.89 14.22 2.87
C PHE A 23 -8.05 13.53 3.59
N PRO A 24 -8.49 12.33 3.15
CA PRO A 24 -9.50 11.57 3.86
C PRO A 24 -9.08 11.29 5.31
N GLU A 25 -9.95 11.64 6.26
CA GLU A 25 -9.75 11.28 7.66
C GLU A 25 -10.07 9.79 7.87
N LEU A 26 -9.04 8.97 8.09
CA LEU A 26 -9.15 7.51 8.23
C LEU A 26 -8.97 7.03 9.68
N ASN A 27 -8.46 7.89 10.57
CA ASN A 27 -8.13 7.57 11.96
C ASN A 27 -9.37 7.14 12.75
N THR A 28 -10.47 7.89 12.65
CA THR A 28 -11.75 7.62 13.30
C THR A 28 -12.37 6.32 12.82
N ILE A 29 -12.20 5.99 11.54
CA ILE A 29 -12.65 4.71 10.96
C ILE A 29 -11.87 3.57 11.60
N LEU A 30 -10.54 3.68 11.67
CA LEU A 30 -9.68 2.67 12.29
C LEU A 30 -10.02 2.50 13.77
N TRP A 31 -9.96 3.59 14.55
CA TRP A 31 -10.11 3.52 16.00
C TRP A 31 -11.52 3.10 16.41
N GLY A 32 -12.55 3.58 15.71
CA GLY A 32 -13.93 3.13 15.92
C GLY A 32 -14.12 1.64 15.61
N ALA A 33 -13.36 1.09 14.67
CA ALA A 33 -13.36 -0.34 14.37
C ALA A 33 -12.56 -1.16 15.40
N GLU A 34 -11.43 -0.65 15.88
CA GLU A 34 -10.63 -1.27 16.94
C GLU A 34 -11.42 -1.38 18.25
N GLU A 35 -12.12 -0.32 18.65
CA GLU A 35 -12.98 -0.31 19.85
C GLU A 35 -14.11 -1.35 19.78
N ARG A 36 -14.54 -1.71 18.56
CA ARG A 36 -15.57 -2.74 18.32
C ARG A 36 -14.98 -4.14 18.08
N GLY A 37 -13.66 -4.30 18.13
CA GLY A 37 -12.96 -5.56 17.83
C GLY A 37 -13.13 -6.01 16.37
N TRP A 38 -13.30 -5.06 15.44
CA TRP A 38 -13.53 -5.33 14.02
C TRP A 38 -12.23 -5.43 13.21
N VAL A 39 -11.10 -5.02 13.77
CA VAL A 39 -9.79 -5.08 13.13
C VAL A 39 -9.05 -6.39 13.49
N PRO A 40 -8.44 -7.12 12.54
CA PRO A 40 -8.40 -6.86 11.09
C PRO A 40 -9.51 -7.57 10.27
N GLN A 41 -10.49 -8.21 10.92
CA GLN A 41 -11.43 -9.13 10.24
C GLN A 41 -12.48 -8.46 9.35
N LYS A 42 -13.01 -7.30 9.77
CA LYS A 42 -14.03 -6.54 9.05
C LYS A 42 -13.48 -5.24 8.47
N VAL A 43 -12.61 -4.58 9.23
CA VAL A 43 -11.88 -3.38 8.79
C VAL A 43 -10.40 -3.75 8.79
N PRO A 44 -9.68 -3.54 7.69
CA PRO A 44 -8.26 -3.87 7.66
C PRO A 44 -7.45 -2.90 8.52
N ASN A 45 -6.32 -3.35 9.06
CA ASN A 45 -5.35 -2.53 9.80
C ASN A 45 -4.38 -1.74 8.88
N HIS A 46 -4.61 -1.79 7.57
CA HIS A 46 -3.80 -1.20 6.50
C HIS A 46 -4.69 -1.05 5.26
N PHE A 47 -4.40 -0.12 4.35
CA PHE A 47 -5.21 0.12 3.14
C PHE A 47 -6.70 0.27 3.48
N ILE A 48 -7.01 1.12 4.46
CA ILE A 48 -8.38 1.45 4.83
C ILE A 48 -9.03 2.13 3.62
N PRO A 49 -10.15 1.62 3.08
CA PRO A 49 -10.73 2.17 1.86
C PRO A 49 -11.15 3.63 2.03
N ILE A 50 -10.92 4.44 1.00
CA ILE A 50 -11.38 5.83 0.96
C ILE A 50 -12.92 5.85 1.00
N PRO A 51 -13.54 6.64 1.90
CA PRO A 51 -14.99 6.77 1.96
C PRO A 51 -15.62 7.21 0.63
N GLU A 52 -16.74 6.60 0.24
CA GLU A 52 -17.40 6.87 -1.05
C GLU A 52 -17.80 8.35 -1.23
N ASN A 53 -18.15 9.03 -0.14
CA ASN A 53 -18.45 10.47 -0.16
C ASN A 53 -17.25 11.31 -0.59
N TYR A 54 -16.03 10.88 -0.24
CA TYR A 54 -14.79 11.57 -0.61
C TYR A 54 -14.44 11.36 -2.11
N LEU A 55 -14.86 10.22 -2.67
CA LEU A 55 -14.69 9.91 -4.09
C LEU A 55 -15.72 10.60 -4.99
N SER A 56 -16.76 11.22 -4.42
CA SER A 56 -17.76 11.92 -5.21
C SER A 56 -17.20 13.19 -5.89
N GLU A 57 -17.71 13.51 -7.09
CA GLU A 57 -17.30 14.71 -7.84
C GLU A 57 -17.62 16.00 -7.07
N ASN A 58 -18.65 15.98 -6.21
CA ASN A 58 -19.07 17.12 -5.40
C ASN A 58 -18.37 17.19 -4.02
N ALA A 59 -17.42 16.30 -3.74
CA ALA A 59 -16.68 16.34 -2.48
C ALA A 59 -15.76 17.56 -2.44
N SER A 60 -15.65 18.20 -1.27
CA SER A 60 -14.76 19.34 -1.00
C SER A 60 -13.30 18.90 -0.90
N VAL A 61 -12.76 18.44 -2.02
CA VAL A 61 -11.41 17.89 -2.14
C VAL A 61 -10.70 18.60 -3.28
N ALA A 62 -9.57 19.22 -2.96
CA ALA A 62 -8.71 19.93 -3.88
C ALA A 62 -8.21 19.00 -4.99
N VAL A 63 -8.05 19.56 -6.19
CA VAL A 63 -7.56 18.81 -7.36
C VAL A 63 -6.14 18.28 -7.15
N GLU A 64 -5.31 19.03 -6.42
CA GLU A 64 -3.95 18.63 -6.03
C GLU A 64 -3.97 17.42 -5.11
N THR A 65 -4.85 17.42 -4.10
CA THR A 65 -5.03 16.29 -3.18
C THR A 65 -5.48 15.04 -3.94
N ARG A 66 -6.42 15.15 -4.88
CA ARG A 66 -6.83 14.01 -5.74
C ARG A 66 -5.67 13.49 -6.59
N ALA A 67 -4.82 14.38 -7.12
CA ALA A 67 -3.65 13.99 -7.90
C ALA A 67 -2.61 13.25 -7.04
N ILE A 68 -2.36 13.71 -5.81
CA ILE A 68 -1.43 13.06 -4.87
C ILE A 68 -1.96 11.68 -4.46
N ILE A 69 -3.25 11.56 -4.13
CA ILE A 69 -3.88 10.26 -3.82
C ILE A 69 -3.70 9.28 -4.98
N SER A 70 -4.00 9.70 -6.21
CA SER A 70 -3.83 8.85 -7.39
C SER A 70 -2.36 8.45 -7.62
N TRP A 71 -1.43 9.36 -7.33
CA TRP A 71 0.01 9.09 -7.43
C TRP A 71 0.47 8.06 -6.39
N MET A 72 0.01 8.21 -5.14
CA MET A 72 0.27 7.30 -4.03
C MET A 72 -0.30 5.89 -4.25
N GLU A 73 -1.46 5.76 -4.90
CA GLU A 73 -2.04 4.46 -5.25
C GLU A 73 -1.29 3.77 -6.40
N LYS A 74 -0.63 4.55 -7.27
CA LYS A 74 0.03 4.04 -8.48
C LYS A 74 1.43 3.50 -8.21
N ILE A 75 2.17 4.11 -7.29
CA ILE A 75 3.56 3.75 -6.98
C ILE A 75 3.60 3.13 -5.59
N PRO A 76 4.27 1.98 -5.40
CA PRO A 76 4.40 1.36 -4.08
C PRO A 76 5.44 2.11 -3.23
N PHE A 77 5.11 3.35 -2.83
CA PHE A 77 5.95 4.13 -1.92
C PHE A 77 6.12 3.41 -0.57
N VAL A 78 7.33 3.47 -0.03
CA VAL A 78 7.73 2.79 1.22
C VAL A 78 8.03 3.82 2.30
N LEU A 79 8.77 4.86 1.94
CA LEU A 79 9.17 5.95 2.81
C LEU A 79 8.94 7.26 2.07
N GLY A 80 8.39 8.24 2.77
CA GLY A 80 8.15 9.59 2.27
C GLY A 80 8.42 10.63 3.36
N ALA A 81 8.60 11.87 2.95
CA ALA A 81 8.56 13.00 3.86
C ALA A 81 7.96 14.20 3.15
N ASN A 82 7.23 15.02 3.90
CA ASN A 82 6.78 16.34 3.47
C ASN A 82 7.56 17.42 4.23
N ILE A 83 7.86 18.50 3.52
CA ILE A 83 8.73 19.57 4.01
C ILE A 83 7.86 20.79 4.27
N HIS A 84 7.92 21.29 5.50
CA HIS A 84 7.17 22.43 6.02
C HIS A 84 8.13 23.50 6.57
N GLY A 85 7.61 24.70 6.78
CA GLY A 85 8.29 25.78 7.48
C GLY A 85 7.41 26.39 8.57
N GLY A 86 8.01 27.22 9.42
CA GLY A 86 7.34 27.87 10.55
C GLY A 86 7.62 27.23 11.91
N GLU A 87 8.45 26.19 11.93
CA GLU A 87 9.00 25.57 13.14
C GLU A 87 10.31 24.86 12.76
N GLN A 88 11.06 24.37 13.74
CA GLN A 88 12.26 23.57 13.49
C GLN A 88 12.22 22.26 14.27
N LEU A 89 11.56 21.25 13.71
CA LEU A 89 11.39 19.92 14.31
C LEU A 89 10.91 18.90 13.27
N VAL A 90 10.89 17.62 13.62
CA VAL A 90 10.26 16.57 12.83
C VAL A 90 9.04 16.03 13.55
N THR A 91 7.89 16.01 12.89
CA THR A 91 6.70 15.33 13.40
C THR A 91 6.52 13.95 12.77
N TYR A 92 5.93 13.04 13.52
CA TYR A 92 5.61 11.71 13.04
C TYR A 92 4.22 11.25 13.49
N PRO A 93 3.57 10.35 12.73
CA PRO A 93 2.21 9.89 12.98
C PRO A 93 1.97 9.27 14.36
N TYR A 94 0.72 9.30 14.88
CA TYR A 94 -0.43 9.96 14.25
C TYR A 94 -0.41 11.48 14.45
N ASP A 95 -0.92 12.22 13.48
CA ASP A 95 -1.14 13.67 13.58
C ASP A 95 -2.46 14.01 14.27
N MET A 96 -3.47 13.15 14.16
CA MET A 96 -4.71 13.31 14.93
C MET A 96 -4.52 12.78 16.36
N ALA A 97 -4.83 13.60 17.37
CA ALA A 97 -4.99 13.12 18.74
C ALA A 97 -6.32 12.36 18.89
N LYS A 98 -6.36 11.34 19.75
CA LYS A 98 -7.60 10.60 19.96
C LYS A 98 -8.62 11.55 20.64
N PRO A 99 -9.85 11.70 20.09
CA PRO A 99 -10.85 12.50 20.77
C PRO A 99 -11.14 11.86 22.12
N GLN A 100 -11.06 12.63 23.21
CA GLN A 100 -11.55 12.20 24.50
C GLN A 100 -13.03 11.86 24.35
N ASN A 101 -13.36 10.56 24.35
CA ASN A 101 -14.69 10.15 24.72
C ASN A 101 -14.86 10.65 26.15
N SER A 102 -15.70 11.66 26.35
CA SER A 102 -16.15 12.14 27.65
C SER A 102 -16.85 11.01 28.40
N LYS A 103 -16.06 10.08 28.92
CA LYS A 103 -16.39 9.18 30.01
C LYS A 103 -15.80 9.84 31.24
N VAL A 104 -16.69 10.54 31.94
CA VAL A 104 -16.62 10.77 33.38
C VAL A 104 -16.04 9.52 34.06
N HIS A 105 -15.14 9.72 35.04
CA HIS A 105 -14.43 8.75 35.90
C HIS A 105 -13.02 8.36 35.39
N GLN A 106 -11.90 8.70 36.02
CA GLN A 106 -11.60 9.14 37.39
C GLN A 106 -10.41 10.11 37.36
N HIS A 107 -10.49 11.16 38.17
CA HIS A 107 -9.31 11.86 38.68
C HIS A 107 -8.44 10.83 39.43
N GLU A 108 -7.37 10.37 38.81
CA GLU A 108 -6.16 10.02 39.54
C GLU A 108 -5.12 11.10 39.21
N GLU A 109 -4.49 11.56 40.27
CA GLU A 109 -3.76 12.82 40.40
C GLU A 109 -2.64 12.97 39.35
N ALA A 110 -2.89 13.79 38.32
CA ALA A 110 -1.82 14.45 37.59
C ALA A 110 -1.28 15.57 38.48
N GLU A 111 -0.35 15.21 39.35
CA GLU A 111 0.50 16.14 40.08
C GLU A 111 1.36 16.92 39.07
N TYR A 112 1.19 18.24 39.06
CA TYR A 112 1.86 19.25 38.22
C TYR A 112 1.66 19.16 36.69
N GLY A 113 0.60 19.83 36.21
CA GLY A 113 0.77 20.87 35.17
C GLY A 113 0.89 20.49 33.69
N GLU A 114 0.83 19.22 33.29
CA GLU A 114 0.70 18.87 31.87
C GLU A 114 -0.77 18.55 31.54
N GLU A 115 -1.38 19.33 30.64
CA GLU A 115 -2.61 18.91 29.97
C GLU A 115 -2.27 17.63 29.18
N ALA A 116 -2.61 16.47 29.75
CA ALA A 116 -2.44 15.19 29.09
C ALA A 116 -3.39 15.10 27.89
N THR A 117 -2.98 15.66 26.75
CA THR A 117 -3.53 15.27 25.46
C THR A 117 -3.22 13.78 25.30
N ASP A 118 -4.24 12.94 25.41
CA ASP A 118 -4.15 11.48 25.26
C ASP A 118 -3.94 11.17 23.77
N TYR A 119 -2.72 11.40 23.27
CA TYR A 119 -2.34 11.10 21.89
C TYR A 119 -2.09 9.60 21.74
N LYS A 120 -2.29 9.08 20.54
CA LYS A 120 -2.16 7.66 20.26
C LYS A 120 -0.93 7.39 19.42
N GLU A 121 -0.09 6.49 19.91
CA GLU A 121 1.04 5.96 19.16
C GLU A 121 0.59 5.03 18.03
N THR A 122 1.34 5.03 16.94
CA THR A 122 1.12 4.07 15.84
C THR A 122 1.66 2.68 16.25
N PRO A 123 1.15 1.60 15.64
CA PRO A 123 1.77 0.28 15.79
C PRO A 123 3.27 0.23 15.44
N ASP A 124 3.73 1.16 14.61
CA ASP A 124 5.12 1.30 14.14
C ASP A 124 5.85 2.50 14.78
N ASP A 125 5.42 2.97 15.96
CA ASP A 125 5.98 4.15 16.64
C ASP A 125 7.51 4.11 16.75
N ALA A 126 8.07 2.96 17.15
CA ALA A 126 9.51 2.79 17.28
C ALA A 126 10.27 3.00 15.95
N VAL A 127 9.65 2.68 14.80
CA VAL A 127 10.24 2.93 13.47
C VAL A 127 10.09 4.41 13.11
N PHE A 128 8.92 5.00 13.33
CA PHE A 128 8.71 6.43 13.09
C PHE A 128 9.64 7.32 13.90
N ARG A 129 9.81 7.03 15.20
CA ARG A 129 10.78 7.73 16.05
C ARG A 129 12.20 7.58 15.54
N TRP A 130 12.58 6.40 15.08
CA TRP A 130 13.90 6.18 14.47
C TRP A 130 14.08 7.04 13.21
N LEU A 131 13.09 7.05 12.31
CA LEU A 131 13.10 7.85 11.09
C LEU A 131 13.21 9.35 11.39
N ALA A 132 12.45 9.83 12.37
CA ALA A 132 12.50 11.22 12.80
C ALA A 132 13.85 11.58 13.43
N ILE A 133 14.40 10.74 14.31
CA ILE A 133 15.72 10.93 14.92
C ILE A 133 16.81 10.94 13.85
N ALA A 134 16.74 10.04 12.87
CA ALA A 134 17.74 9.95 11.80
C ALA A 134 17.87 11.27 11.03
N TYR A 135 16.76 11.99 10.82
CA TYR A 135 16.77 13.32 10.23
C TYR A 135 17.19 14.40 11.24
N ALA A 136 16.53 14.47 12.39
CA ALA A 136 16.72 15.56 13.36
C ALA A 136 18.17 15.62 13.90
N SER A 137 18.76 14.46 14.22
CA SER A 137 20.13 14.36 14.76
C SER A 137 21.23 14.65 13.74
N THR A 138 20.92 14.61 12.44
CA THR A 138 21.88 14.89 11.35
C THR A 138 21.70 16.29 10.79
N HIS A 139 20.56 16.94 11.06
CA HIS A 139 20.35 18.35 10.76
C HIS A 139 21.21 19.22 11.69
N LEU A 140 21.96 20.17 11.12
CA LEU A 140 23.01 20.90 11.86
C LEU A 140 22.52 21.64 13.10
N THR A 141 21.30 22.16 13.08
CA THR A 141 20.78 23.04 14.13
C THR A 141 19.55 22.49 14.86
N MET A 142 18.97 21.36 14.47
CA MET A 142 17.63 20.94 14.95
C MET A 142 17.65 20.35 16.36
N THR A 143 18.77 19.76 16.78
CA THR A 143 18.97 19.23 18.14
C THR A 143 19.72 20.22 19.05
N GLU A 144 19.90 21.47 18.63
CA GLU A 144 20.59 22.48 19.42
C GLU A 144 19.66 23.06 20.51
N THR A 145 19.78 22.53 21.72
CA THR A 145 18.93 22.89 22.88
C THR A 145 18.99 24.36 23.31
N TYR A 146 20.02 25.09 22.90
CA TYR A 146 20.18 26.52 23.23
C TYR A 146 19.42 27.45 22.28
N ARG A 147 18.96 26.95 21.12
CA ARG A 147 18.23 27.77 20.13
C ARG A 147 16.73 27.87 20.41
N GLY A 148 16.18 27.02 21.29
CA GLY A 148 14.75 26.98 21.61
C GLY A 148 13.87 26.64 20.40
N ALA A 149 12.56 26.49 20.62
CA ALA A 149 11.62 26.46 19.51
C ALA A 149 11.38 27.88 18.96
N CYS A 150 10.88 27.99 17.74
CA CYS A 150 10.76 29.24 17.00
C CYS A 150 9.81 30.24 17.69
N HIS A 151 8.70 29.74 18.21
CA HIS A 151 7.58 30.57 18.69
C HIS A 151 7.08 30.20 20.09
N THR A 152 7.36 28.99 20.56
CA THR A 152 6.91 28.48 21.86
C THR A 152 8.07 27.88 22.63
N ASP A 153 7.81 27.39 23.84
CA ASP A 153 8.76 26.53 24.53
C ASP A 153 9.02 25.25 23.69
N ASP A 154 10.24 24.73 23.79
CA ASP A 154 10.63 23.51 23.09
C ASP A 154 9.88 22.30 23.67
N SER A 155 8.91 21.81 22.91
CA SER A 155 8.11 20.62 23.26
C SER A 155 8.80 19.30 22.88
N THR A 156 9.95 19.36 22.20
CA THR A 156 10.72 18.20 21.74
C THR A 156 11.72 17.69 22.79
N ASN A 157 11.85 18.38 23.93
CA ASN A 157 12.84 18.10 24.97
C ASN A 157 14.27 18.02 24.40
N GLY A 158 14.61 18.86 23.44
CA GLY A 158 15.92 18.90 22.79
C GLY A 158 16.21 17.80 21.77
N MET A 159 15.26 16.89 21.53
CA MET A 159 15.46 15.81 20.55
C MET A 159 15.15 16.23 19.11
N GLY A 160 14.50 17.39 18.92
CA GLY A 160 14.08 17.86 17.59
C GLY A 160 12.96 17.02 16.96
N ILE A 161 12.31 16.14 17.73
CA ILE A 161 11.22 15.28 17.27
C ILE A 161 10.01 15.34 18.20
N ILE A 162 8.80 15.18 17.65
CA ILE A 162 7.57 15.12 18.43
C ILE A 162 6.47 14.33 17.69
N ASN A 163 5.58 13.65 18.42
CA ASN A 163 4.40 13.07 17.79
C ASN A 163 3.44 14.19 17.32
N GLY A 164 2.88 14.06 16.11
CA GLY A 164 2.02 15.10 15.53
C GLY A 164 0.79 15.43 16.40
N GLY A 165 0.08 14.40 16.86
CA GLY A 165 -1.08 14.53 17.74
C GLY A 165 -0.75 15.11 19.11
N LYS A 166 0.47 14.89 19.62
CA LYS A 166 0.96 15.53 20.86
C LYS A 166 1.27 17.02 20.66
N TRP A 167 1.81 17.39 19.50
CA TRP A 167 2.23 18.78 19.23
C TRP A 167 1.04 19.67 18.86
N LYS A 168 0.40 19.37 17.73
CA LYS A 168 -0.74 20.10 17.19
C LYS A 168 -1.64 19.10 16.49
N SER A 169 -2.68 18.68 17.20
CA SER A 169 -3.62 17.68 16.67
C SER A 169 -4.32 18.21 15.41
N THR A 170 -4.07 17.56 14.28
CA THR A 170 -4.63 17.92 12.98
C THR A 170 -5.37 16.73 12.38
N ILE A 171 -6.49 17.00 11.72
CA ILE A 171 -7.32 15.98 11.07
C ILE A 171 -7.12 16.01 9.56
N GLY A 172 -7.27 14.85 8.90
CA GLY A 172 -7.16 14.77 7.44
C GLY A 172 -5.76 15.06 6.91
N THR A 173 -4.71 14.70 7.67
CA THR A 173 -3.33 14.96 7.24
C THR A 173 -2.86 13.99 6.16
N MET A 174 -1.95 14.45 5.30
CA MET A 174 -1.28 13.61 4.31
C MET A 174 -0.48 12.46 4.95
N ASN A 175 0.15 12.68 6.12
CA ASN A 175 0.92 11.64 6.80
C ASN A 175 0.03 10.48 7.25
N ASP A 176 -1.04 10.79 7.98
CA ASP A 176 -1.94 9.77 8.52
C ASP A 176 -2.62 9.02 7.38
N PHE A 177 -3.00 9.72 6.30
CA PHE A 177 -3.51 9.09 5.09
C PHE A 177 -2.50 8.13 4.45
N SER A 178 -1.24 8.55 4.30
CA SER A 178 -0.17 7.73 3.73
C SER A 178 -0.02 6.41 4.47
N TYR A 179 0.05 6.48 5.81
CA TYR A 179 0.21 5.30 6.66
C TYR A 179 -1.04 4.42 6.68
N LEU A 180 -2.25 4.99 6.70
CA LEU A 180 -3.48 4.22 6.83
C LEU A 180 -4.01 3.65 5.51
N HIS A 181 -3.75 4.32 4.38
CA HIS A 181 -4.27 3.94 3.07
C HIS A 181 -3.24 3.24 2.18
N THR A 182 -1.94 3.40 2.42
CA THR A 182 -0.88 2.86 1.57
C THR A 182 0.15 2.04 2.36
N ASN A 183 1.27 1.69 1.73
CA ASN A 183 2.44 1.11 2.43
C ASN A 183 3.43 2.19 2.93
N CYS A 184 3.23 3.46 2.56
CA CYS A 184 4.21 4.51 2.74
C CYS A 184 4.24 5.00 4.19
N PHE A 185 5.43 5.05 4.78
CA PHE A 185 5.66 5.70 6.06
C PHE A 185 6.09 7.13 5.78
N GLU A 186 5.25 8.10 6.14
CA GLU A 186 5.51 9.51 5.89
C GLU A 186 5.67 10.28 7.21
N ILE A 187 6.60 11.24 7.22
CA ILE A 187 6.87 12.15 8.33
C ILE A 187 6.83 13.60 7.84
N SER A 188 6.59 14.56 8.73
CA SER A 188 6.72 15.99 8.41
C SER A 188 7.99 16.57 8.96
N ILE A 189 8.72 17.28 8.11
CA ILE A 189 9.97 17.91 8.46
C ILE A 189 9.76 19.42 8.41
N TYR A 190 9.88 20.08 9.56
CA TYR A 190 9.86 21.53 9.66
C TYR A 190 11.31 22.02 9.68
N VAL A 191 11.73 22.63 8.57
CA VAL A 191 13.16 22.92 8.31
C VAL A 191 13.65 24.22 8.98
N GLY A 192 12.74 25.09 9.40
CA GLY A 192 13.12 26.37 10.00
C GLY A 192 11.94 27.29 10.31
N CYS A 193 12.22 28.30 11.14
CA CYS A 193 11.23 29.25 11.63
C CYS A 193 10.68 30.18 10.53
N ASP A 194 11.55 30.65 9.63
CA ASP A 194 11.10 31.48 8.51
C ASP A 194 10.51 30.59 7.41
N LYS A 195 9.20 30.75 7.16
CA LYS A 195 8.50 30.05 6.08
C LYS A 195 8.97 30.48 4.69
N PHE A 196 9.48 31.71 4.56
CA PHE A 196 9.91 32.28 3.29
C PHE A 196 11.21 33.09 3.50
N PRO A 197 12.34 32.39 3.73
CA PRO A 197 13.62 33.02 4.02
C PRO A 197 14.11 33.86 2.84
N HIS A 198 15.03 34.79 3.10
CA HIS A 198 15.64 35.58 2.04
C HIS A 198 16.57 34.70 1.17
N GLU A 199 16.74 35.06 -0.11
CA GLU A 199 17.57 34.30 -1.06
C GLU A 199 19.00 34.05 -0.54
N SER A 200 19.54 35.00 0.22
CA SER A 200 20.87 34.92 0.83
C SER A 200 21.02 33.81 1.87
N GLU A 201 19.92 33.34 2.46
CA GLU A 201 19.92 32.30 3.51
C GLU A 201 19.82 30.89 2.91
N LEU A 202 19.37 30.75 1.66
CA LEU A 202 19.10 29.45 1.02
C LEU A 202 20.33 28.53 0.97
N ALA A 203 21.53 29.09 0.78
CA ALA A 203 22.76 28.31 0.76
C ALA A 203 23.07 27.70 2.14
N GLN A 204 22.78 28.42 3.22
CA GLN A 204 22.95 27.92 4.58
C GLN A 204 21.87 26.90 4.91
N GLU A 205 20.61 27.14 4.52
CA GLU A 205 19.54 26.17 4.71
C GLU A 205 19.79 24.86 3.98
N TRP A 206 20.35 24.92 2.76
CA TRP A 206 20.82 23.72 2.07
C TRP A 206 21.85 22.97 2.89
N GLU A 207 22.89 23.64 3.41
CA GLU A 207 23.95 22.99 4.18
C GLU A 207 23.41 22.39 5.49
N ASN A 208 22.45 23.06 6.15
CA ASN A 208 21.79 22.56 7.35
C ASN A 208 21.05 21.23 7.12
N ASN A 209 20.44 21.08 5.95
CA ASN A 209 19.51 19.98 5.62
C ASN A 209 20.15 18.88 4.74
N ARG A 210 21.25 19.17 4.04
CA ARG A 210 21.84 18.29 3.01
C ARG A 210 22.11 16.89 3.51
N GLU A 211 22.86 16.75 4.60
CA GLU A 211 23.20 15.44 5.15
C GLU A 211 21.97 14.73 5.71
N ALA A 212 21.08 15.47 6.37
CA ALA A 212 19.84 14.93 6.93
C ALA A 212 18.90 14.33 5.88
N LEU A 213 18.77 15.00 4.72
CA LEU A 213 18.00 14.49 3.59
C LEU A 213 18.60 13.19 3.02
N LEU A 214 19.93 13.12 2.90
CA LEU A 214 20.62 11.93 2.40
C LEU A 214 20.44 10.76 3.36
N VAL A 215 20.71 10.97 4.65
CA VAL A 215 20.57 9.95 5.70
C VAL A 215 19.12 9.48 5.79
N PHE A 216 18.14 10.37 5.66
CA PHE A 216 16.72 10.00 5.64
C PHE A 216 16.39 9.09 4.44
N MET A 217 16.84 9.44 3.24
CA MET A 217 16.63 8.61 2.04
C MET A 217 17.27 7.22 2.20
N GLU A 218 18.42 7.11 2.85
CA GLU A 218 19.07 5.82 3.13
C GLU A 218 18.24 4.92 4.06
N GLN A 219 17.37 5.49 4.92
CA GLN A 219 16.54 4.70 5.83
C GLN A 219 15.53 3.80 5.10
N ILE A 220 15.19 4.09 3.84
CA ILE A 220 14.32 3.23 3.02
C ILE A 220 14.90 1.81 2.83
N HIS A 221 16.21 1.66 3.03
CA HIS A 221 16.91 0.39 2.94
C HIS A 221 17.00 -0.35 4.27
N ARG A 222 16.18 -0.02 5.28
CA ARG A 222 16.10 -0.78 6.54
C ARG A 222 14.96 -1.81 6.55
N GLY A 223 14.96 -2.66 7.58
CA GLY A 223 13.92 -3.66 7.79
C GLY A 223 14.08 -4.91 6.92
N ILE A 224 12.98 -5.40 6.37
CA ILE A 224 12.93 -6.57 5.49
C ILE A 224 12.36 -6.22 4.13
N LYS A 225 12.84 -6.90 3.09
CA LYS A 225 12.25 -6.87 1.75
C LYS A 225 12.22 -8.25 1.17
N GLY A 226 11.39 -8.49 0.16
CA GLY A 226 11.35 -9.81 -0.46
C GLY A 226 10.32 -9.90 -1.54
N THR A 227 10.11 -11.12 -2.04
CA THR A 227 9.07 -11.42 -3.01
C THR A 227 8.14 -12.52 -2.51
N VAL A 228 6.86 -12.41 -2.87
CA VAL A 228 5.84 -13.42 -2.65
C VAL A 228 5.49 -14.05 -4.00
N LYS A 229 5.73 -15.35 -4.10
CA LYS A 229 5.52 -16.11 -5.34
C LYS A 229 4.71 -17.37 -5.09
N ASP A 230 4.09 -17.90 -6.14
CA ASP A 230 3.50 -19.24 -6.13
C ASP A 230 4.59 -20.31 -6.30
N LYS A 231 4.24 -21.59 -6.10
CA LYS A 231 5.09 -22.74 -6.41
C LYS A 231 5.58 -22.78 -7.86
N ASP A 232 4.81 -22.20 -8.77
CA ASP A 232 5.14 -22.08 -10.19
C ASP A 232 6.11 -20.91 -10.46
N GLY A 233 6.53 -20.16 -9.44
CA GLY A 233 7.42 -19.00 -9.56
C GLY A 233 6.73 -17.71 -10.01
N LYS A 234 5.41 -17.74 -10.25
CA LYS A 234 4.62 -16.55 -10.61
C LYS A 234 4.52 -15.59 -9.41
N PRO A 235 4.75 -14.27 -9.60
CA PRO A 235 4.55 -13.29 -8.54
C PRO A 235 3.08 -13.17 -8.12
N ILE A 236 2.87 -12.89 -6.83
CA ILE A 236 1.55 -12.69 -6.24
C ILE A 236 1.45 -11.24 -5.77
N ALA A 237 0.69 -10.43 -6.53
CA ALA A 237 0.37 -9.05 -6.17
C ALA A 237 -0.69 -8.99 -5.06
N ASN A 238 -0.72 -7.89 -4.31
CA ASN A 238 -1.67 -7.65 -3.22
C ASN A 238 -1.67 -8.74 -2.12
N ALA A 239 -0.57 -9.48 -1.99
CA ALA A 239 -0.36 -10.37 -0.86
C ALA A 239 -0.04 -9.53 0.38
N THR A 240 -0.67 -9.84 1.51
CA THR A 240 -0.44 -9.15 2.77
C THR A 240 0.72 -9.79 3.54
N ILE A 241 1.62 -8.96 4.04
CA ILE A 241 2.73 -9.31 4.91
C ILE A 241 2.43 -8.77 6.31
N ALA A 242 2.14 -9.67 7.24
CA ALA A 242 1.85 -9.35 8.63
C ALA A 242 3.04 -9.68 9.53
N VAL A 243 3.42 -8.76 10.41
CA VAL A 243 4.50 -8.94 11.39
C VAL A 243 3.87 -9.19 12.76
N GLU A 244 4.25 -10.27 13.42
CA GLU A 244 3.72 -10.58 14.75
C GLU A 244 4.12 -9.52 15.77
N GLY A 245 3.14 -9.01 16.52
CA GLY A 245 3.32 -7.92 17.48
C GLY A 245 3.09 -6.52 16.91
N VAL A 246 2.99 -6.36 15.59
CA VAL A 246 2.74 -5.06 14.95
C VAL A 246 1.38 -5.09 14.25
N ASN A 247 0.43 -4.31 14.75
CA ASN A 247 -0.93 -4.25 14.20
C ASN A 247 -1.05 -3.31 12.99
N HIS A 248 -0.17 -3.48 12.00
CA HIS A 248 -0.20 -2.78 10.74
C HIS A 248 0.50 -3.64 9.67
N ASP A 249 -0.26 -4.19 8.73
CA ASP A 249 0.29 -5.07 7.69
C ASP A 249 0.70 -4.26 6.43
N VAL A 250 1.57 -4.81 5.57
CA VAL A 250 1.89 -4.21 4.25
C VAL A 250 1.46 -5.12 3.09
N ARG A 251 1.33 -4.58 1.88
CA ARG A 251 0.97 -5.33 0.66
C ARG A 251 2.12 -5.42 -0.33
N THR A 252 2.18 -6.52 -1.06
CA THR A 252 3.07 -6.65 -2.23
C THR A 252 2.58 -5.81 -3.41
N ALA A 253 3.53 -5.27 -4.17
CA ALA A 253 3.26 -4.60 -5.44
C ALA A 253 2.97 -5.62 -6.57
N SER A 254 2.83 -5.12 -7.81
CA SER A 254 2.43 -5.93 -8.97
C SER A 254 3.36 -7.11 -9.26
N ASP A 255 4.65 -6.95 -8.99
CA ASP A 255 5.67 -7.99 -9.21
C ASP A 255 5.87 -8.89 -7.98
N GLY A 256 4.98 -8.78 -7.00
CA GLY A 256 4.98 -9.58 -5.78
C GLY A 256 6.08 -9.19 -4.80
N ASP A 257 6.83 -8.14 -5.08
CA ASP A 257 7.80 -7.52 -4.19
C ASP A 257 7.14 -6.72 -3.08
N TYR A 258 7.79 -6.68 -1.92
CA TYR A 258 7.35 -5.90 -0.77
C TYR A 258 8.56 -5.38 0.01
N TRP A 259 8.31 -4.32 0.77
CA TRP A 259 9.24 -3.72 1.71
C TRP A 259 8.50 -3.48 3.02
N ARG A 260 9.16 -3.79 4.13
CA ARG A 260 8.63 -3.55 5.46
C ARG A 260 9.73 -3.00 6.34
N LEU A 261 9.65 -1.70 6.63
CA LEU A 261 10.54 -1.01 7.55
C LEU A 261 10.33 -1.58 8.96
N LEU A 262 11.43 -1.96 9.59
CA LEU A 262 11.49 -2.53 10.93
C LEU A 262 12.84 -2.16 11.54
N ASN A 263 12.85 -1.98 12.85
CA ASN A 263 14.09 -1.84 13.61
C ASN A 263 14.84 -3.18 13.69
N PRO A 264 16.14 -3.18 14.05
CA PRO A 264 16.89 -4.41 14.24
C PRO A 264 16.22 -5.35 15.26
N GLY A 265 16.08 -6.62 14.90
CA GLY A 265 15.34 -7.57 15.70
C GLY A 265 14.97 -8.85 14.96
N GLU A 266 14.37 -9.79 15.69
CA GLU A 266 13.86 -11.04 15.15
C GLU A 266 12.34 -11.01 15.10
N TYR A 267 11.79 -11.27 13.92
CA TYR A 267 10.36 -11.13 13.66
C TYR A 267 9.76 -12.41 13.08
N GLN A 268 8.57 -12.76 13.56
CA GLN A 268 7.75 -13.79 12.95
C GLN A 268 6.79 -13.15 11.94
N VAL A 269 7.03 -13.41 10.67
CA VAL A 269 6.36 -12.76 9.55
C VAL A 269 5.47 -13.76 8.82
N THR A 270 4.24 -13.37 8.53
CA THR A 270 3.25 -14.20 7.85
C THR A 270 2.84 -13.55 6.53
N ALA A 271 3.05 -14.26 5.43
CA ALA A 271 2.52 -13.88 4.13
C ALA A 271 1.18 -14.58 3.88
N LYS A 272 0.15 -13.81 3.53
CA LYS A 272 -1.21 -14.29 3.21
C LYS A 272 -1.68 -13.65 1.90
N ALA A 273 -2.37 -14.40 1.05
CA ALA A 273 -2.98 -13.89 -0.17
C ALA A 273 -4.30 -14.62 -0.42
N GLU A 274 -5.26 -13.96 -1.06
CA GLU A 274 -6.53 -14.57 -1.43
C GLU A 274 -6.31 -15.75 -2.37
N GLY A 275 -6.99 -16.87 -2.12
CA GLY A 275 -6.81 -18.11 -2.88
C GLY A 275 -5.56 -18.91 -2.50
N TYR A 276 -4.71 -18.43 -1.59
CA TYR A 276 -3.48 -19.11 -1.14
C TYR A 276 -3.50 -19.50 0.35
N SER A 277 -2.73 -20.54 0.69
CA SER A 277 -2.50 -20.93 2.08
C SER A 277 -1.42 -20.03 2.69
N ALA A 278 -1.72 -19.37 3.80
CA ALA A 278 -0.79 -18.49 4.49
C ALA A 278 0.47 -19.24 4.95
N THR A 279 1.63 -18.59 4.85
CA THR A 279 2.93 -19.15 5.25
C THR A 279 3.60 -18.23 6.24
N LYS A 280 4.12 -18.80 7.33
CA LYS A 280 4.77 -18.08 8.42
C LYS A 280 6.26 -18.43 8.43
N ARG A 281 7.11 -17.41 8.54
CA ARG A 281 8.57 -17.51 8.50
C ARG A 281 9.19 -16.58 9.53
N ARG A 282 10.39 -16.91 9.98
CA ARG A 282 11.22 -16.08 10.86
C ARG A 282 12.17 -15.26 9.98
N CYS A 283 12.08 -13.94 10.07
CA CYS A 283 12.94 -12.98 9.38
C CYS A 283 13.75 -12.21 10.41
N ILE A 284 15.01 -11.90 10.11
CA ILE A 284 15.92 -11.20 11.02
C ILE A 284 16.34 -9.88 10.38
N VAL A 285 16.26 -8.79 11.12
CA VAL A 285 16.72 -7.46 10.71
C VAL A 285 18.03 -7.19 11.42
N GLY A 286 19.10 -6.98 10.65
CA GLY A 286 20.43 -6.66 11.18
C GLY A 286 20.57 -5.18 11.55
N TYR A 287 21.71 -4.84 12.16
CA TYR A 287 22.09 -3.45 12.44
C TYR A 287 22.71 -2.74 11.23
N GLU A 288 23.24 -3.50 10.28
CA GLU A 288 23.84 -2.99 9.04
C GLU A 288 22.79 -2.33 8.13
N ILE A 289 23.23 -1.37 7.34
CA ILE A 289 22.41 -0.73 6.31
C ILE A 289 22.14 -1.76 5.20
N GLY A 290 20.86 -2.00 4.91
CA GLY A 290 20.45 -2.95 3.88
C GLY A 290 19.32 -3.87 4.35
N ALA A 291 18.19 -3.81 3.65
CA ALA A 291 17.00 -4.56 4.05
C ALA A 291 17.23 -6.05 3.84
N THR A 292 17.02 -6.84 4.90
CA THR A 292 17.23 -8.29 4.85
C THR A 292 16.21 -8.93 3.91
N LYS A 293 16.70 -9.80 3.03
CA LYS A 293 15.83 -10.52 2.10
C LYS A 293 15.03 -11.62 2.81
N CYS A 294 13.70 -11.55 2.77
CA CYS A 294 12.79 -12.57 3.31
C CYS A 294 11.71 -12.97 2.28
N ASP A 295 12.00 -13.96 1.44
CA ASP A 295 11.04 -14.39 0.42
C ASP A 295 10.00 -15.40 0.96
N PHE A 296 8.83 -15.41 0.31
CA PHE A 296 7.73 -16.32 0.59
C PHE A 296 7.28 -17.06 -0.66
N VAL A 297 7.01 -18.35 -0.52
CA VAL A 297 6.36 -19.17 -1.54
C VAL A 297 5.03 -19.66 -0.98
N LEU A 298 3.93 -19.23 -1.59
CA LEU A 298 2.58 -19.61 -1.17
C LEU A 298 2.05 -20.76 -2.02
N ALA A 299 1.31 -21.67 -1.38
CA ALA A 299 0.64 -22.77 -2.07
C ALA A 299 -0.82 -22.40 -2.31
N LYS A 300 -1.36 -22.65 -3.51
CA LYS A 300 -2.79 -22.49 -3.79
C LYS A 300 -3.62 -23.25 -2.75
N SER A 301 -4.57 -22.55 -2.15
CA SER A 301 -5.50 -23.13 -1.19
C SER A 301 -6.64 -23.81 -1.96
N ASN A 302 -7.22 -24.85 -1.36
CA ASN A 302 -8.48 -25.42 -1.84
C ASN A 302 -9.69 -24.57 -1.37
N TRP A 303 -9.47 -23.36 -0.87
CA TRP A 303 -10.52 -22.57 -0.22
C TRP A 303 -11.63 -22.15 -1.19
N GLU A 304 -11.29 -21.74 -2.41
CA GLU A 304 -12.28 -21.45 -3.46
C GLU A 304 -13.13 -22.68 -3.78
N ARG A 305 -12.50 -23.86 -3.88
CA ARG A 305 -13.21 -25.13 -4.06
C ARG A 305 -14.12 -25.43 -2.86
N ILE A 306 -13.68 -25.15 -1.64
CA ILE A 306 -14.48 -25.33 -0.42
C ILE A 306 -15.66 -24.35 -0.40
N GLN A 307 -15.47 -23.08 -0.75
CA GLN A 307 -16.53 -22.08 -0.87
C GLN A 307 -17.54 -22.47 -1.94
N GLN A 308 -17.10 -22.95 -3.10
CA GLN A 308 -17.98 -23.42 -4.17
C GLN A 308 -18.80 -24.63 -3.71
N ILE A 309 -18.18 -25.58 -2.97
CA ILE A 309 -18.88 -26.70 -2.36
C ILE A 309 -19.85 -26.24 -1.26
N MET A 310 -19.50 -25.22 -0.48
CA MET A 310 -20.36 -24.64 0.57
C MET A 310 -21.57 -23.94 -0.04
N ALA A 311 -21.38 -23.12 -1.08
CA ALA A 311 -22.44 -22.46 -1.82
C ALA A 311 -23.41 -23.48 -2.44
N LEU A 312 -22.89 -24.56 -3.04
CA LEU A 312 -23.69 -25.67 -3.57
C LEU A 312 -24.43 -26.47 -2.48
N ASN A 313 -23.97 -26.44 -1.23
CA ASN A 313 -24.58 -27.13 -0.08
C ASN A 313 -25.31 -26.19 0.90
N GLY A 314 -25.62 -24.95 0.49
CA GLY A 314 -26.41 -24.00 1.27
C GLY A 314 -25.70 -23.42 2.50
N ASN A 315 -24.39 -23.17 2.40
CA ASN A 315 -23.54 -22.53 3.43
C ASN A 315 -23.57 -23.21 4.81
N ARG A 316 -23.80 -24.53 4.86
CA ARG A 316 -23.73 -25.31 6.12
C ARG A 316 -22.39 -26.03 6.23
N PRO A 317 -21.74 -26.04 7.42
CA PRO A 317 -20.51 -26.80 7.62
C PRO A 317 -20.76 -28.28 7.33
N ILE A 318 -19.93 -28.85 6.46
CA ILE A 318 -20.01 -30.25 6.08
C ILE A 318 -19.59 -31.07 7.30
N ARG A 319 -20.54 -31.77 7.94
CA ARG A 319 -20.21 -32.75 8.99
C ARG A 319 -19.33 -33.85 8.37
N LEU A 320 -18.02 -33.78 8.63
CA LEU A 320 -17.10 -34.88 8.42
C LEU A 320 -17.49 -36.00 9.39
N VAL A 321 -18.13 -37.04 8.86
CA VAL A 321 -18.31 -38.29 9.60
C VAL A 321 -16.95 -38.97 9.63
N MET A 322 -16.25 -38.88 10.75
CA MET A 322 -15.00 -39.61 10.98
C MET A 322 -15.24 -41.12 10.76
N PRO A 323 -14.41 -41.81 9.94
CA PRO A 323 -14.54 -43.25 9.74
C PRO A 323 -14.29 -43.96 11.07
N GLY A 324 -15.33 -44.57 11.66
CA GLY A 324 -15.24 -45.29 12.93
C GLY A 324 -16.17 -44.83 14.04
N SER A 325 -16.85 -43.69 13.88
CA SER A 325 -17.89 -43.27 14.84
C SER A 325 -19.16 -44.10 14.68
N ARG A 326 -19.68 -44.68 15.78
CA ARG A 326 -20.92 -45.47 15.79
C ARG A 326 -22.09 -44.57 15.38
N LEU A 327 -22.53 -44.70 14.13
CA LEU A 327 -23.70 -44.00 13.60
C LEU A 327 -24.93 -44.30 14.47
N SER A 328 -25.59 -43.25 14.96
CA SER A 328 -26.89 -43.37 15.62
C SER A 328 -27.90 -44.07 14.70
N PRO A 329 -28.88 -44.84 15.22
CA PRO A 329 -29.94 -45.46 14.43
C PRO A 329 -30.65 -44.48 13.48
N ARG A 330 -30.82 -43.21 13.89
CA ARG A 330 -31.38 -42.14 13.04
C ARG A 330 -30.47 -41.78 11.87
N ASP A 331 -29.16 -41.76 12.07
CA ASP A 331 -28.19 -41.42 11.02
C ASP A 331 -28.03 -42.56 10.02
N ARG A 332 -28.09 -43.82 10.47
CA ARG A 332 -28.16 -45.00 9.58
C ARG A 332 -29.38 -44.94 8.67
N LEU A 333 -30.54 -44.56 9.20
CA LEU A 333 -31.77 -44.43 8.40
C LEU A 333 -31.64 -43.30 7.35
N ARG A 334 -31.12 -42.14 7.75
CA ARG A 334 -30.85 -41.01 6.84
C ARG A 334 -29.87 -41.38 5.73
N LEU A 335 -28.79 -42.10 6.07
CA LEU A 335 -27.81 -42.58 5.08
C LEU A 335 -28.44 -43.57 4.08
N ARG A 336 -29.28 -44.49 4.57
CA ARG A 336 -30.03 -45.44 3.73
C ARG A 336 -30.98 -44.73 2.76
N ILE A 337 -31.70 -43.72 3.24
CA ILE A 337 -32.59 -42.90 2.40
C ILE A 337 -31.79 -42.15 1.34
N ARG A 338 -30.66 -41.54 1.73
CA ARG A 338 -29.78 -40.80 0.80
C ARG A 338 -29.15 -41.70 -0.27
N MET A 339 -28.74 -42.92 0.10
CA MET A 339 -28.25 -43.94 -0.83
C MET A 339 -29.34 -44.38 -1.82
N ARG A 340 -30.57 -44.62 -1.34
CA ARG A 340 -31.73 -44.93 -2.20
C ARG A 340 -32.04 -43.81 -3.18
N MET A 341 -32.01 -42.56 -2.75
CA MET A 341 -32.20 -41.39 -3.63
C MET A 341 -31.09 -41.29 -4.69
N ARG A 342 -29.83 -41.48 -4.30
CA ARG A 342 -28.70 -41.50 -5.25
C ARG A 342 -28.82 -42.64 -6.28
N ALA A 343 -29.23 -43.83 -5.86
CA ALA A 343 -29.49 -44.96 -6.76
C ALA A 343 -30.63 -44.65 -7.75
N ARG A 344 -31.73 -44.04 -7.26
CA ARG A 344 -32.83 -43.57 -8.12
C ARG A 344 -32.38 -42.50 -9.12
N MET A 345 -31.56 -41.55 -8.72
CA MET A 345 -31.01 -40.52 -9.61
C MET A 345 -30.10 -41.14 -10.68
N ARG A 346 -29.20 -42.05 -10.30
CA ARG A 346 -28.35 -42.78 -11.27
C ARG A 346 -29.18 -43.61 -12.24
N PHE A 347 -30.25 -44.23 -11.78
CA PHE A 347 -31.18 -44.98 -12.63
C PHE A 347 -31.94 -44.06 -13.61
N ARG A 348 -32.45 -42.92 -13.15
CA ARG A 348 -33.06 -41.90 -14.04
C ARG A 348 -32.06 -41.34 -15.05
N HIS A 349 -30.82 -41.13 -14.65
CA HIS A 349 -29.76 -40.65 -15.55
C HIS A 349 -29.39 -41.71 -16.61
N ARG A 350 -29.34 -42.99 -16.23
CA ARG A 350 -29.15 -44.10 -17.19
C ARG A 350 -30.32 -44.19 -18.18
N LEU A 351 -31.56 -44.07 -17.71
CA LEU A 351 -32.74 -44.03 -18.59
C LEU A 351 -32.74 -42.81 -19.52
N ARG A 352 -32.31 -41.64 -19.04
CA ARG A 352 -32.17 -40.43 -19.87
C ARG A 352 -31.11 -40.61 -20.95
N ASN A 353 -29.97 -41.20 -20.62
CA ASN A 353 -28.93 -41.53 -21.61
C ASN A 353 -29.41 -42.59 -22.61
N GLN A 354 -30.13 -43.63 -22.17
CA GLN A 354 -30.72 -44.62 -23.09
C GLN A 354 -31.76 -44.01 -24.04
N ARG A 355 -32.54 -43.02 -23.59
CA ARG A 355 -33.48 -42.29 -24.46
C ARG A 355 -32.77 -41.43 -25.50
N LEU A 356 -31.62 -40.84 -25.17
CA LEU A 356 -30.78 -40.09 -26.12
C LEU A 356 -30.12 -41.00 -27.17
N PHE A 357 -29.77 -42.24 -26.81
CA PHE A 357 -29.23 -43.25 -27.73
C PHE A 357 -30.31 -43.88 -28.65
N ASN A 358 -31.58 -43.93 -28.24
CA ASN A 358 -32.68 -44.44 -29.07
C ASN A 358 -33.25 -43.41 -30.07
N THR A 359 -32.77 -42.17 -30.08
CA THR A 359 -33.19 -41.10 -31.01
C THR A 359 -32.22 -40.84 -32.16
N THR A 360 -31.25 -41.72 -32.40
CA THR A 360 -30.31 -41.62 -33.55
C THR A 360 -30.30 -42.89 -34.39
N THR A 361 -31.44 -43.22 -35.00
CA THR A 361 -31.52 -44.16 -36.13
C THR A 361 -32.59 -43.70 -37.12
N ALA A 362 -32.27 -42.68 -37.90
CA ALA A 362 -32.91 -42.43 -39.20
C ALA A 362 -31.97 -41.55 -40.05
N ALA A 363 -31.24 -42.17 -40.97
CA ALA A 363 -30.57 -41.47 -42.06
C ALA A 363 -31.62 -41.07 -43.12
N PRO A 364 -31.58 -39.86 -43.69
CA PRO A 364 -32.44 -39.53 -44.81
C PRO A 364 -31.88 -40.16 -46.08
N THR A 365 -32.70 -40.96 -46.76
CA THR A 365 -32.46 -41.44 -48.12
C THR A 365 -32.94 -40.33 -49.08
N THR A 366 -32.09 -39.88 -50.00
CA THR A 366 -32.51 -38.97 -51.08
C THR A 366 -32.18 -39.60 -52.42
N THR A 367 -33.24 -39.76 -53.22
CA THR A 367 -33.31 -40.48 -54.49
C THR A 367 -32.68 -39.66 -55.63
N THR A 368 -31.98 -40.34 -56.53
CA THR A 368 -31.47 -39.77 -57.79
C THR A 368 -32.54 -39.88 -58.88
N THR A 369 -32.82 -38.80 -59.60
CA THR A 369 -33.45 -38.87 -60.94
C THR A 369 -32.85 -37.80 -61.85
N THR A 370 -32.40 -38.26 -63.02
CA THR A 370 -31.70 -37.55 -64.11
C THR A 370 -32.63 -36.67 -64.93
N TRP A 371 -32.12 -35.60 -65.56
CA TRP A 371 -32.32 -35.19 -66.98
C TRP A 371 -31.34 -34.06 -67.34
N ALA A 372 -30.84 -34.04 -68.58
CA ALA A 372 -29.76 -33.18 -69.07
C ALA A 372 -30.23 -32.12 -70.11
N THR A 373 -29.65 -30.91 -69.97
CA THR A 373 -29.19 -29.85 -70.94
C THR A 373 -30.15 -29.35 -72.06
N PRO A 374 -29.95 -28.19 -72.76
CA PRO A 374 -28.70 -27.38 -72.91
C PRO A 374 -28.82 -25.81 -73.04
N THR A 375 -27.63 -25.16 -73.10
CA THR A 375 -27.24 -23.87 -73.77
C THR A 375 -27.89 -22.54 -73.28
N THR A 376 -27.18 -21.41 -73.13
CA THR A 376 -26.57 -20.59 -74.21
C THR A 376 -25.73 -19.41 -73.63
N THR A 377 -24.48 -19.28 -74.10
CA THR A 377 -23.70 -18.08 -74.53
C THR A 377 -23.47 -16.82 -73.66
N SER A 378 -22.18 -16.44 -73.67
CA SER A 378 -21.48 -15.25 -73.19
C SER A 378 -21.80 -13.92 -73.89
N VAL A 379 -21.68 -12.78 -73.19
CA VAL A 379 -21.20 -11.50 -73.75
C VAL A 379 -20.36 -10.74 -72.70
N LEU A 380 -19.26 -10.13 -73.19
CA LEU A 380 -18.20 -9.40 -72.47
C LEU A 380 -18.43 -7.86 -72.40
N LEU A 381 -17.65 -7.20 -71.52
CA LEU A 381 -16.88 -5.93 -71.62
C LEU A 381 -17.28 -4.78 -70.65
N PRO A 382 -16.36 -3.86 -70.28
CA PRO A 382 -14.88 -3.95 -70.23
C PRO A 382 -14.23 -3.39 -68.95
N GLU A 383 -12.93 -3.64 -68.83
CA GLU A 383 -11.97 -2.93 -67.96
C GLU A 383 -11.75 -1.48 -68.41
N THR A 384 -11.33 -0.62 -67.48
CA THR A 384 -10.52 0.57 -67.82
C THR A 384 -9.47 0.83 -66.74
N THR A 385 -8.28 1.20 -67.22
CA THR A 385 -6.99 1.24 -66.54
C THR A 385 -6.73 2.57 -65.81
N GLN A 386 -5.84 2.49 -64.82
CA GLN A 386 -5.10 3.48 -64.01
C GLN A 386 -4.93 4.93 -64.53
N THR A 387 -4.87 5.91 -63.60
CA THR A 387 -3.66 6.74 -63.31
C THR A 387 -3.81 7.66 -62.07
N VAL A 388 -2.76 7.59 -61.24
CA VAL A 388 -2.11 8.50 -60.26
C VAL A 388 -2.51 10.00 -60.18
N THR A 389 -2.67 10.51 -58.94
CA THR A 389 -2.10 11.77 -58.36
C THR A 389 -2.20 11.69 -56.83
N ASP A 390 -1.12 11.47 -56.09
CA ASP A 390 -0.19 12.47 -55.49
C ASP A 390 -0.79 13.18 -54.26
N GLU A 391 -0.53 12.64 -53.06
CA GLU A 391 -0.74 13.31 -51.78
C GLU A 391 0.62 13.58 -51.12
N SER A 392 0.88 14.86 -50.91
CA SER A 392 2.05 15.44 -50.28
C SER A 392 2.17 15.06 -48.81
N MET A 393 3.32 14.48 -48.44
CA MET A 393 3.78 14.39 -47.06
C MET A 393 4.12 15.78 -46.52
N VAL A 394 3.52 16.14 -45.38
CA VAL A 394 3.99 17.23 -44.51
C VAL A 394 4.77 16.58 -43.37
N THR A 395 6.07 16.88 -43.34
CA THR A 395 7.03 16.51 -42.30
C THR A 395 6.88 17.42 -41.09
N TRP A 396 6.82 16.86 -39.88
CA TRP A 396 7.07 17.58 -38.64
C TRP A 396 8.44 17.18 -38.11
N GLU A 397 9.29 18.20 -37.94
CA GLU A 397 10.65 18.12 -37.42
C GLU A 397 10.64 17.75 -35.93
N MET A 398 11.44 16.75 -35.54
CA MET A 398 11.82 16.51 -34.15
C MET A 398 13.25 17.04 -33.97
N GLU A 399 13.40 18.10 -33.18
CA GLU A 399 14.70 18.60 -32.73
C GLU A 399 15.39 17.55 -31.84
N THR A 400 16.49 17.00 -32.36
CA THR A 400 17.42 16.15 -31.63
C THR A 400 18.48 17.02 -30.95
N TRP A 401 18.53 17.03 -29.63
CA TRP A 401 19.66 17.58 -28.89
C TRP A 401 20.86 16.63 -28.96
N GLN A 402 21.94 17.10 -29.57
CA GLN A 402 23.23 16.42 -29.62
C GLN A 402 23.99 16.61 -28.30
N MET A 403 24.37 15.52 -27.64
CA MET A 403 25.39 15.55 -26.59
C MET A 403 26.78 15.58 -27.26
N GLU A 404 27.48 16.69 -27.11
CA GLU A 404 28.90 16.78 -27.44
C GLU A 404 29.72 15.94 -26.47
N THR A 405 30.70 15.24 -27.04
CA THR A 405 31.65 14.38 -26.35
C THR A 405 32.92 15.16 -26.08
N SER A 406 33.42 15.14 -24.84
CA SER A 406 34.81 15.51 -24.57
C SER A 406 35.42 14.66 -23.45
N THR A 407 36.44 13.90 -23.87
CA THR A 407 37.70 13.57 -23.18
C THR A 407 37.68 12.76 -21.88
N ARG A 408 38.15 11.53 -22.08
CA ARG A 408 38.69 10.51 -21.16
C ARG A 408 39.94 10.99 -20.39
N SER A 409 39.97 10.73 -19.08
CA SER A 409 41.18 10.26 -18.35
C SER A 409 40.80 9.59 -17.02
N PRO A 410 41.55 8.58 -16.54
CA PRO A 410 41.09 7.65 -15.50
C PRO A 410 41.68 7.99 -14.12
N PHE A 411 40.92 7.76 -13.04
CA PHE A 411 41.49 7.63 -11.70
C PHE A 411 40.88 6.45 -10.95
N THR A 412 41.75 5.49 -10.71
CA THR A 412 41.72 4.46 -9.66
C THR A 412 41.85 5.10 -8.29
N THR A 413 41.05 4.70 -7.29
CA THR A 413 41.44 3.84 -6.15
C THR A 413 40.28 3.77 -5.15
N VAL A 414 40.09 2.57 -4.60
CA VAL A 414 39.22 2.26 -3.47
C VAL A 414 39.90 2.78 -2.20
N GLU A 415 39.25 3.67 -1.45
CA GLU A 415 39.63 3.96 -0.07
C GLU A 415 38.48 3.54 0.85
N THR A 416 38.72 2.41 1.52
CA THR A 416 37.99 1.93 2.69
C THR A 416 38.40 2.77 3.89
N TYR A 417 37.44 3.48 4.51
CA TYR A 417 37.65 4.08 5.83
C TYR A 417 37.26 3.08 6.92
N THR A 418 38.26 2.54 7.60
CA THR A 418 38.14 1.87 8.91
C THR A 418 38.30 2.90 10.02
N ILE A 419 37.31 3.01 10.90
CA ILE A 419 37.38 3.82 12.12
C ILE A 419 37.93 2.91 13.23
N ASN A 420 39.12 3.24 13.73
CA ASN A 420 39.67 2.67 14.97
C ASN A 420 39.16 3.49 16.16
N PHE A 421 38.61 2.81 17.15
CA PHE A 421 38.41 3.36 18.50
C PHE A 421 39.71 3.18 19.26
N ASP A 422 40.40 4.28 19.54
CA ASP A 422 41.41 4.31 20.59
C ASP A 422 40.79 4.96 21.84
N ASP A 423 40.77 4.16 22.90
CA ASP A 423 40.76 4.60 24.29
C ASP A 423 41.85 5.65 24.49
N ASP A 424 41.52 6.76 25.15
CA ASP A 424 42.39 7.26 26.20
C ASP A 424 41.63 8.17 27.17
N SER A 425 41.67 7.72 28.42
CA SER A 425 41.39 8.43 29.65
C SER A 425 42.22 9.71 29.79
N TYR A 426 41.60 10.80 30.29
CA TYR A 426 42.11 11.58 31.42
C TYR A 426 41.02 12.49 32.00
#